data_AF-A0A7K4F7B2-F1
#
_entry.id   AF-A0A7K4F7B2-F1
#
_cell.length_a   1.000
_cell.length_b   1.000
_cell.length_c   1.000
_cell.angle_alpha   90.00
_cell.angle_beta   90.00
_cell.angle_gamma   90.00
#
_symmetry.space_group_name_H-M   'P 1'
#
loop_
_entity.id
_entity.type
_entity.pdbx_description
1 polymer ?
#
loop_
_entity_poly.entity_id
_entity_poly.type
_entity_poly.pdbx_seq_one_letter_code
_entity_poly.pdbx_strand_id
1 'polypeptide(L)'
;MENFELFGNTEKAQNFLDSIKSGKFLFSLVMSYTETCEIPGITFAGADKDSIKFTPPADAEYLYYGYCKTIDKIPMTPDGKPTPGLLTKTALESASTPHITINAGSKIPPKLPFIDTGMSFGKNISIQDAMTDS
;
A
#
# COMPACT_ATOMS: atom_id res chain seq x y z
N MET A 1 24.47 6.59 -11.70
CA MET A 1 23.92 7.18 -10.46
C MET A 1 24.66 8.47 -10.11
N GLU A 2 24.98 9.31 -11.11
CA GLU A 2 25.74 10.55 -10.88
C GLU A 2 24.83 11.75 -10.57
N ASN A 3 23.55 11.50 -10.23
CA ASN A 3 22.51 12.53 -10.14
C ASN A 3 21.87 12.65 -8.74
N PHE A 4 22.48 12.08 -7.69
CA PHE A 4 21.95 12.22 -6.32
C PHE A 4 22.76 13.25 -5.54
N GLU A 5 22.08 14.27 -5.03
CA GLU A 5 22.64 15.16 -4.01
C GLU A 5 22.33 14.57 -2.63
N LEU A 6 23.37 14.34 -1.82
CA LEU A 6 23.26 13.71 -0.51
C LEU A 6 23.28 14.78 0.60
N PHE A 7 22.31 14.71 1.51
CA PHE A 7 22.20 15.61 2.66
C PHE A 7 22.31 14.85 3.99
N GLY A 8 22.84 15.51 5.02
CA GLY A 8 23.00 14.93 6.36
C GLY A 8 24.25 14.04 6.48
N ASN A 9 24.10 12.79 6.91
CA ASN A 9 25.21 11.85 7.01
C ASN A 9 25.49 11.23 5.63
N THR A 10 26.31 11.92 4.84
CA THR A 10 26.62 11.56 3.45
C THR A 10 27.34 10.23 3.33
N GLU A 11 28.18 9.86 4.29
CA GLU A 11 28.87 8.56 4.32
C GLU A 11 27.86 7.41 4.44
N LYS A 12 26.94 7.47 5.42
CA LYS A 12 25.89 6.45 5.56
C LYS A 12 24.97 6.41 4.35
N ALA A 13 24.64 7.57 3.77
CA ALA A 13 23.81 7.65 2.57
C ALA A 13 24.51 6.98 1.37
N GLN A 14 25.80 7.25 1.17
CA GLN A 14 26.58 6.63 0.11
C GLN A 14 26.69 5.12 0.31
N ASN A 15 27.01 4.66 1.53
CA ASN A 15 27.05 3.24 1.87
C ASN A 15 25.72 2.53 1.61
N PHE A 16 24.60 3.19 1.93
CA PHE A 16 23.27 2.67 1.62
C PHE A 16 23.04 2.56 0.11
N LEU A 17 23.36 3.62 -0.66
CA LEU A 17 23.23 3.60 -2.13
C LEU A 17 24.05 2.48 -2.75
N ASP A 18 25.30 2.30 -2.32
CA ASP A 18 26.17 1.24 -2.81
C ASP A 18 25.64 -0.16 -2.46
N SER A 19 25.02 -0.31 -1.27
CA SER A 19 24.40 -1.57 -0.85
C SER A 19 23.18 -1.97 -1.70
N ILE A 20 22.45 -1.00 -2.24
CA ILE A 20 21.22 -1.25 -3.02
C ILE A 20 21.46 -1.23 -4.54
N LYS A 21 22.54 -0.61 -5.03
CA LYS A 21 22.79 -0.36 -6.46
C LYS A 21 22.78 -1.60 -7.37
N SER A 22 23.13 -2.77 -6.84
CA SER A 22 23.19 -4.03 -7.59
C SER A 22 22.16 -5.07 -7.15
N GLY A 23 21.25 -4.68 -6.26
CA GLY A 23 20.27 -5.58 -5.66
C GLY A 23 19.19 -6.01 -6.65
N LYS A 24 18.78 -7.27 -6.55
CA LYS A 24 17.48 -7.71 -7.06
C LYS A 24 16.44 -7.41 -5.99
N PHE A 25 15.48 -6.56 -6.32
CA PHE A 25 14.44 -6.16 -5.39
C PHE A 25 13.19 -7.02 -5.57
N LEU A 26 12.48 -7.23 -4.46
CA LEU A 26 11.10 -7.68 -4.45
C LEU A 26 10.30 -6.61 -3.72
N PHE A 27 9.27 -6.07 -4.37
CA PHE A 27 8.33 -5.18 -3.70
C PHE A 27 7.21 -6.00 -3.06
N SER A 28 6.86 -5.68 -1.82
CA SER A 28 5.75 -6.32 -1.12
C SER A 28 4.74 -5.26 -0.70
N LEU A 29 3.52 -5.36 -1.24
CA LEU A 29 2.39 -4.56 -0.77
C LEU A 29 1.67 -5.32 0.34
N VAL A 30 1.84 -4.85 1.58
CA VAL A 30 1.10 -5.38 2.74
C VAL A 30 -0.16 -4.55 2.93
N MET A 31 -1.31 -5.20 2.77
CA MET A 31 -2.62 -4.57 2.89
C MET A 31 -3.26 -4.92 4.22
N SER A 32 -3.97 -3.97 4.82
CA SER A 32 -4.78 -4.19 6.01
C SER A 32 -5.91 -3.17 6.08
N TYR A 33 -6.83 -3.36 7.00
CA TYR A 33 -7.93 -2.47 7.31
C TYR A 33 -8.02 -2.25 8.83
N THR A 34 -8.48 -1.06 9.25
CA THR A 34 -8.82 -0.80 10.66
C THR A 34 -10.17 -0.10 10.76
N GLU A 35 -11.03 -0.52 11.69
CA GLU A 35 -12.28 0.18 12.03
C GLU A 35 -12.03 1.62 12.51
N THR A 36 -10.81 1.93 12.99
CA THR A 36 -10.41 3.31 13.34
C THR A 36 -10.58 4.28 12.17
N CYS A 37 -10.46 3.79 10.93
CA CYS A 37 -10.64 4.62 9.74
C CYS A 37 -12.09 5.07 9.51
N GLU A 38 -13.07 4.45 10.17
CA GLU A 38 -14.49 4.82 10.07
C GLU A 38 -14.84 6.08 10.89
N ILE A 39 -13.95 6.47 11.81
CA ILE A 39 -14.07 7.70 12.60
C ILE A 39 -13.98 8.90 11.64
N PRO A 40 -15.01 9.77 11.59
CA PRO A 40 -15.00 10.91 10.70
C PRO A 40 -13.80 11.84 10.97
N GLY A 41 -13.09 12.21 9.92
CA GLY A 41 -11.94 13.12 9.98
C GLY A 41 -10.59 12.47 10.25
N ILE A 42 -10.51 11.16 10.50
CA ILE A 42 -9.24 10.47 10.78
C ILE A 42 -8.46 10.11 9.51
N THR A 43 -9.15 9.77 8.42
CA THR A 43 -8.50 9.38 7.17
C THR A 43 -9.03 10.16 5.98
N PHE A 44 -8.16 10.33 5.00
CA PHE A 44 -8.45 10.92 3.68
C PHE A 44 -8.42 9.87 2.56
N ALA A 45 -8.26 8.59 2.91
CA ALA A 45 -8.21 7.48 1.96
C ALA A 45 -9.62 7.06 1.53
N GLY A 46 -9.82 6.90 0.22
CA GLY A 46 -11.15 6.66 -0.36
C GLY A 46 -11.98 7.93 -0.49
N ALA A 47 -12.92 7.93 -1.43
CA ALA A 47 -13.77 9.09 -1.71
C ALA A 47 -14.80 9.38 -0.60
N ASP A 48 -15.21 8.33 0.11
CA ASP A 48 -16.20 8.35 1.18
C ASP A 48 -15.97 7.18 2.16
N LYS A 49 -16.70 7.17 3.27
CA LYS A 49 -16.56 6.16 4.35
C LYS A 49 -16.82 4.72 3.90
N ASP A 50 -17.76 4.51 2.99
CA ASP A 50 -18.11 3.18 2.50
C ASP A 50 -17.07 2.66 1.50
N SER A 51 -16.36 3.58 0.85
CA SER A 51 -15.32 3.29 -0.13
C SER A 51 -13.97 2.85 0.49
N ILE A 52 -13.68 3.24 1.75
CA ILE A 52 -12.37 3.03 2.39
C ILE A 52 -11.95 1.56 2.45
N LYS A 53 -12.91 0.67 2.74
CA LYS A 53 -12.67 -0.79 2.81
C LYS A 53 -12.20 -1.41 1.49
N PHE A 54 -12.47 -0.73 0.38
CA PHE A 54 -12.06 -1.16 -0.96
C PHE A 54 -10.72 -0.57 -1.40
N THR A 55 -10.21 0.47 -0.72
CA THR A 55 -8.96 1.12 -1.12
C THR A 55 -7.77 0.16 -1.10
N PRO A 56 -7.50 -0.61 -0.02
CA PRO A 56 -6.37 -1.55 -0.04
C PRO A 56 -6.44 -2.59 -1.17
N PRO A 57 -7.55 -3.36 -1.35
CA PRO A 57 -7.60 -4.34 -2.43
C PRO A 57 -7.56 -3.70 -3.81
N ALA A 58 -8.15 -2.51 -3.99
CA ALA A 58 -8.10 -1.78 -5.26
C ALA A 58 -6.67 -1.32 -5.62
N ASP A 59 -5.87 -0.87 -4.64
CA ASP A 59 -4.47 -0.52 -4.85
C ASP A 59 -3.65 -1.74 -5.28
N ALA A 60 -3.82 -2.89 -4.63
CA ALA A 60 -3.14 -4.13 -5.03
C ALA A 60 -3.54 -4.61 -6.41
N GLU A 61 -4.84 -4.61 -6.71
CA GLU A 61 -5.37 -4.94 -8.04
C GLU A 61 -4.81 -4.01 -9.11
N TYR A 62 -4.72 -2.72 -8.80
CA TYR A 62 -4.13 -1.75 -9.70
C TYR A 62 -2.65 -2.06 -9.95
N LEU A 63 -1.84 -2.31 -8.92
CA LEU A 63 -0.43 -2.69 -9.10
C LEU A 63 -0.27 -3.93 -9.98
N TYR A 64 -1.11 -4.95 -9.75
CA TYR A 64 -1.02 -6.23 -10.44
C TYR A 64 -1.55 -6.18 -11.89
N TYR A 65 -2.73 -5.60 -12.12
CA TYR A 65 -3.42 -5.62 -13.42
C TYR A 65 -3.35 -4.31 -14.21
N GLY A 66 -3.06 -3.19 -13.55
CA GLY A 66 -3.24 -1.84 -14.11
C GLY A 66 -4.66 -1.30 -14.07
N TYR A 67 -5.58 -2.04 -13.46
CA TYR A 67 -6.96 -1.62 -13.22
C TYR A 67 -7.51 -2.34 -11.97
N CYS A 68 -8.56 -1.80 -11.37
CA CYS A 68 -9.21 -2.36 -10.20
C CYS A 68 -10.33 -3.34 -10.64
N LYS A 69 -10.48 -4.45 -9.92
CA LYS A 69 -11.56 -5.45 -10.14
C LYS A 69 -12.61 -5.41 -9.03
N THR A 70 -12.27 -4.87 -7.88
CA THR A 70 -13.16 -4.73 -6.73
C THR A 70 -14.00 -3.45 -6.83
N ILE A 71 -13.50 -2.43 -7.54
CA ILE A 71 -14.20 -1.18 -7.85
C ILE A 71 -13.92 -0.77 -9.31
N ASP A 72 -14.85 -0.05 -9.94
CA ASP A 72 -14.76 0.31 -11.37
C ASP A 72 -13.77 1.47 -11.66
N LYS A 73 -13.38 2.22 -10.63
CA LYS A 73 -12.50 3.38 -10.76
C LYS A 73 -11.29 3.22 -9.85
N ILE A 74 -10.16 3.75 -10.31
CA ILE A 74 -8.95 3.84 -9.48
C ILE A 74 -9.27 4.66 -8.22
N PRO A 75 -8.82 4.24 -7.02
CA PRO A 75 -9.01 5.02 -5.81
C PRO A 75 -8.49 6.44 -5.99
N MET A 76 -9.29 7.41 -5.55
CA MET A 76 -8.95 8.82 -5.52
C MET A 76 -9.27 9.37 -4.14
N THR A 77 -8.53 10.39 -3.73
CA THR A 77 -8.91 11.21 -2.57
C THR A 77 -10.18 12.02 -2.88
N PRO A 78 -10.90 12.55 -1.87
CA PRO A 78 -12.10 13.35 -2.08
C PRO A 78 -11.90 14.57 -2.99
N ASP A 79 -10.69 15.13 -3.04
CA ASP A 79 -10.29 16.24 -3.89
C ASP A 79 -9.74 15.80 -5.27
N GLY A 80 -9.93 14.53 -5.63
CA GLY A 80 -9.68 13.98 -6.97
C GLY A 80 -8.24 13.61 -7.28
N LYS A 81 -7.33 13.57 -6.29
CA LYS A 81 -5.95 13.12 -6.53
C LYS A 81 -5.94 11.59 -6.65
N PRO A 82 -5.29 11.02 -7.69
CA PRO A 82 -5.22 9.58 -7.85
C PRO A 82 -4.38 8.93 -6.75
N THR A 83 -4.62 7.65 -6.50
CA THR A 83 -3.82 6.85 -5.59
C THR A 83 -2.31 6.96 -5.89
N PRO A 84 -1.44 7.02 -4.86
CA PRO A 84 -0.01 6.83 -5.02
C PRO A 84 0.35 5.50 -5.70
N GLY A 85 -0.55 4.53 -5.75
CA GLY A 85 -0.42 3.29 -6.51
C GLY A 85 -0.07 3.52 -7.99
N LEU A 86 -0.46 4.66 -8.59
CA LEU A 86 -0.05 5.07 -9.93
C LEU A 86 1.48 5.20 -10.05
N LEU A 87 2.10 5.90 -9.10
CA LEU A 87 3.55 6.09 -9.06
C LEU A 87 4.26 4.77 -8.78
N THR A 88 3.75 3.99 -7.83
CA THR A 88 4.30 2.68 -7.49
C THR A 88 4.29 1.75 -8.70
N LYS A 89 3.17 1.62 -9.41
CA LYS A 89 3.11 0.77 -10.61
C LYS A 89 4.09 1.23 -11.68
N THR A 90 4.12 2.52 -11.97
CA THR A 90 5.04 3.09 -12.97
C THR A 90 6.49 2.78 -12.62
N ALA A 91 6.87 2.92 -11.35
CA ALA A 91 8.22 2.61 -10.88
C ALA A 91 8.55 1.12 -10.98
N LEU A 92 7.63 0.25 -10.56
CA LEU A 92 7.81 -1.22 -10.62
C LEU A 92 7.95 -1.70 -12.06
N GLU A 93 7.13 -1.20 -12.99
CA GLU A 93 7.20 -1.55 -14.40
C GLU A 93 8.47 -1.03 -15.06
N SER A 94 8.82 0.24 -14.81
CA SER A 94 10.03 0.87 -15.37
C SER A 94 11.31 0.16 -14.92
N ALA A 95 11.34 -0.33 -13.68
CA ALA A 95 12.47 -1.07 -13.12
C ALA A 95 12.37 -2.60 -13.33
N SER A 96 11.28 -3.10 -13.90
CA SER A 96 10.98 -4.54 -13.99
C SER A 96 11.08 -5.26 -12.63
N THR A 97 10.65 -4.57 -11.56
CA THR A 97 10.72 -5.07 -10.19
C THR A 97 9.56 -6.03 -9.93
N PRO A 98 9.82 -7.31 -9.59
CA PRO A 98 8.75 -8.22 -9.20
C PRO A 98 8.05 -7.72 -7.93
N HIS A 99 6.77 -8.01 -7.81
CA HIS A 99 6.00 -7.65 -6.63
C HIS A 99 5.04 -8.74 -6.19
N ILE A 100 4.74 -8.75 -4.90
CA ILE A 100 3.75 -9.61 -4.26
C ILE A 100 2.78 -8.78 -3.43
N THR A 101 1.57 -9.31 -3.26
CA THR A 101 0.55 -8.74 -2.35
C THR A 101 0.42 -9.65 -1.14
N ILE A 102 0.40 -9.06 0.06
CA ILE A 102 0.18 -9.74 1.33
C ILE A 102 -1.09 -9.17 1.96
N ASN A 103 -2.07 -10.02 2.27
CA ASN A 103 -3.25 -9.66 3.03
C ASN A 103 -2.99 -9.87 4.52
N ALA A 104 -2.85 -8.78 5.27
CA ALA A 104 -2.62 -8.75 6.72
C ALA A 104 -3.87 -8.27 7.49
N GLY A 105 -5.05 -8.75 7.09
CA GLY A 105 -6.33 -8.36 7.68
C GLY A 105 -7.02 -7.22 6.94
N SER A 106 -7.35 -7.42 5.67
CA SER A 106 -8.27 -6.56 4.94
C SER A 106 -9.74 -6.89 5.28
N LYS A 107 -10.63 -5.90 5.18
CA LYS A 107 -12.08 -6.11 5.33
C LYS A 107 -12.69 -6.80 4.10
N ILE A 108 -12.04 -6.66 2.95
CA ILE A 108 -12.41 -7.29 1.67
C ILE A 108 -11.13 -7.79 1.00
N PRO A 109 -11.06 -9.09 0.63
CA PRO A 109 -9.88 -9.63 -0.03
C PRO A 109 -9.75 -9.09 -1.47
N PRO A 110 -8.52 -8.97 -2.02
CA PRO A 110 -8.31 -8.52 -3.38
C PRO A 110 -8.62 -9.65 -4.38
N LYS A 111 -8.98 -9.29 -5.62
CA LYS A 111 -9.26 -10.23 -6.71
C LYS A 111 -8.02 -10.54 -7.56
N LEU A 112 -6.92 -10.95 -6.90
CA LEU A 112 -5.64 -11.36 -7.49
C LEU A 112 -4.99 -12.48 -6.67
N PRO A 113 -3.88 -13.10 -7.12
CA PRO A 113 -3.10 -14.01 -6.27
C PRO A 113 -2.35 -13.24 -5.15
N PHE A 114 -2.63 -13.56 -3.89
CA PHE A 114 -1.98 -12.94 -2.72
C PHE A 114 -1.53 -13.98 -1.69
N ILE A 115 -0.63 -13.56 -0.80
CA ILE A 115 -0.29 -14.32 0.42
C ILE A 115 -1.26 -13.88 1.51
N ASP A 116 -1.96 -14.84 2.12
CA ASP A 116 -2.86 -14.57 3.26
C ASP A 116 -2.13 -14.87 4.58
N THR A 117 -2.15 -13.92 5.50
CA THR A 117 -1.60 -14.13 6.85
C THR A 117 -2.62 -14.76 7.81
N GLY A 118 -3.90 -14.77 7.45
CA GLY A 118 -4.99 -15.21 8.33
C GLY A 118 -5.33 -14.22 9.45
N MET A 119 -4.71 -13.03 9.47
CA MET A 119 -4.97 -12.00 10.47
C MET A 119 -6.36 -11.39 10.28
N SER A 120 -7.03 -11.10 11.39
CA SER A 120 -8.24 -10.27 11.41
C SER A 120 -7.88 -8.80 11.16
N PHE A 121 -8.85 -8.02 10.63
CA PHE A 121 -8.66 -6.58 10.47
C PHE A 121 -8.68 -5.88 11.84
N GLY A 122 -7.97 -4.75 11.94
CA GLY A 122 -7.84 -4.02 13.19
C GLY A 122 -9.15 -3.41 13.68
N LYS A 123 -9.42 -3.51 14.99
CA LYS A 123 -10.54 -2.84 15.65
C LYS A 123 -10.30 -1.35 15.84
N ASN A 124 -11.35 -0.65 16.27
CA ASN A 124 -11.28 0.76 16.59
C ASN A 124 -10.49 0.97 17.90
N ILE A 125 -9.28 1.52 17.78
CA ILE A 125 -8.34 1.71 18.90
C ILE A 125 -8.81 2.71 19.95
N SER A 126 -9.83 3.51 19.65
CA SER A 126 -10.45 4.40 20.65
C SER A 126 -11.41 3.69 21.60
N ILE A 127 -11.77 2.43 21.30
CA ILE A 127 -12.77 1.65 22.04
C ILE A 127 -12.15 0.40 22.66
N GLN A 128 -11.26 -0.27 21.93
CA GLN A 128 -10.65 -1.54 22.35
C GLN A 128 -9.30 -1.75 21.65
N ASP A 129 -8.59 -2.81 22.03
CA ASP A 129 -7.33 -3.19 21.39
C ASP A 129 -7.51 -3.44 19.89
N ALA A 130 -6.55 -2.98 19.09
CA ALA A 130 -6.59 -3.13 17.64
C ALA A 130 -6.69 -4.60 17.21
N MET A 131 -5.98 -5.49 17.90
CA MET A 131 -5.93 -6.92 17.62
C MET A 131 -5.82 -7.69 18.93
N THR A 132 -6.50 -8.82 19.03
CA THR A 132 -6.46 -9.72 20.20
C THR A 132 -5.84 -11.08 19.89
N ASP A 133 -5.55 -11.35 18.63
CA ASP A 133 -5.16 -12.68 18.13
C ASP A 133 -3.64 -12.87 18.10
N SER A 134 -2.90 -12.24 19.04
CA SER A 134 -1.42 -12.25 19.12
C SER A 134 -0.88 -13.23 20.14
#